data_AF-A0A963DFU6-F1
#
_entry.id   AF-A0A963DFU6-F1
#
_cell.length_a   1.000
_cell.length_b   1.000
_cell.length_c   1.000
_cell.angle_alpha   90.00
_cell.angle_beta   90.00
_cell.angle_gamma   90.00
#
_symmetry.space_group_name_H-M   'P 1'
#
loop_
_entity.id
_entity.type
_entity.pdbx_description
1 polymer ?
#
loop_
_entity_poly.entity_id
_entity_poly.type
_entity_poly.pdbx_seq_one_letter_code
_entity_poly.pdbx_strand_id
1 'polypeptide(L)' 'EQQLADAIDPARFDVEVVHLGEARTRISEAEAAGVQSVPALVIAGQPFHINFGAAIADLK' A
#
# COMPACT_ATOMS: atom_id res chain seq x y z
N GLU A 1 -3.77 -3.17 9.71
CA GLU A 1 -3.06 -2.22 8.84
C GLU A 1 -3.48 -0.78 9.11
N GLN A 2 -4.79 -0.47 9.16
CA GLN A 2 -5.29 0.87 9.49
C GLN A 2 -4.66 1.48 10.75
N GLN A 3 -4.55 0.71 11.84
CA GLN A 3 -3.90 1.15 13.09
C GLN A 3 -2.43 1.57 12.93
N LEU A 4 -1.70 1.02 11.95
CA LEU A 4 -0.33 1.42 11.67
C LEU A 4 -0.30 2.75 10.90
N ALA A 5 -1.19 2.91 9.90
CA ALA A 5 -1.34 4.18 9.20
C ALA A 5 -1.78 5.29 10.16
N ASP A 6 -2.72 5.01 11.06
CA ASP A 6 -3.21 5.93 12.09
C ASP A 6 -2.13 6.28 13.13
N ALA A 7 -1.10 5.43 13.29
CA ALA A 7 0.02 5.67 14.19
C ALA A 7 1.14 6.53 13.56
N ILE A 8 1.09 6.80 12.26
CA ILE A 8 2.03 7.69 11.60
C ILE A 8 1.62 9.13 11.90
N ASP A 9 2.55 9.91 12.44
CA ASP A 9 2.34 11.32 12.75
C ASP A 9 2.10 12.13 11.47
N PRO A 10 0.87 12.64 11.23
CA PRO A 10 0.54 13.36 10.00
C PRO A 10 1.17 14.76 9.97
N ALA A 11 1.67 15.28 11.09
CA ALA A 11 2.43 16.53 11.10
C ALA A 11 3.85 16.36 10.54
N ARG A 12 4.32 15.12 10.38
CA ARG A 12 5.69 14.79 9.95
C ARG A 12 5.74 14.07 8.62
N PHE A 13 4.68 13.37 8.25
CA PHE A 13 4.62 12.59 7.03
C PHE A 13 3.29 12.82 6.32
N ASP A 14 3.37 12.98 5.00
CA ASP A 14 2.18 12.90 4.15
C ASP A 14 1.85 11.42 3.96
N VAL A 15 0.68 11.01 4.46
CA VAL A 15 0.26 9.61 4.49
C VAL A 15 -0.99 9.47 3.66
N GLU A 16 -0.91 8.67 2.60
CA GLU A 16 -2.05 8.27 1.80
C GLU A 16 -2.39 6.80 2.07
N VAL A 17 -3.67 6.53 2.36
CA VAL A 17 -4.19 5.17 2.50
C VAL A 17 -5.00 4.81 1.27
N VAL A 18 -4.64 3.72 0.60
CA VAL A 18 -5.26 3.28 -0.65
C VAL A 18 -5.81 1.88 -0.50
N HIS A 19 -7.14 1.74 -0.57
CA HIS A 19 -7.77 0.43 -0.62
C HIS A 19 -7.86 -0.07 -2.06
N LEU A 20 -6.87 -0.86 -2.51
CA LEU A 20 -6.79 -1.31 -3.91
C LEU A 20 -7.99 -2.15 -4.38
N GLY A 21 -8.71 -2.82 -3.47
CA GLY A 21 -9.96 -3.51 -3.82
C GLY A 21 -11.11 -2.59 -4.24
N GLU A 22 -11.07 -1.32 -3.80
CA GLU A 22 -12.07 -0.28 -4.14
C GLU A 22 -11.53 0.62 -5.26
N ALA A 23 -10.28 1.08 -5.10
CA ALA A 23 -9.58 1.93 -6.07
C ALA A 23 -8.83 1.08 -7.12
N ARG A 24 -9.53 0.21 -7.84
CA ARG A 24 -8.92 -0.73 -8.81
C ARG A 24 -8.06 -0.06 -9.88
N THR A 25 -8.36 1.19 -10.24
CA THR A 25 -7.58 1.98 -11.21
C THR A 25 -6.14 2.26 -10.75
N ARG A 26 -5.88 2.18 -9.44
CA ARG A 26 -4.55 2.39 -8.85
C ARG A 26 -3.72 1.12 -8.72
N ILE A 27 -4.24 -0.05 -9.11
CA ILE A 27 -3.47 -1.29 -9.10
C ILE A 27 -2.22 -1.15 -9.98
N SER A 28 -2.34 -0.57 -11.17
CA SER A 28 -1.19 -0.36 -12.07
C SER A 28 -0.15 0.59 -11.50
N GLU A 29 -0.57 1.60 -10.73
CA GLU A 29 0.34 2.50 -10.02
C GLU A 29 1.10 1.77 -8.91
N ALA A 30 0.41 0.96 -8.12
CA ALA A 30 1.02 0.13 -7.08
C ALA A 30 2.01 -0.89 -7.67
N GLU A 31 1.66 -1.55 -8.78
CA GLU A 31 2.58 -2.44 -9.51
C GLU A 31 3.84 -1.68 -9.98
N ALA A 32 3.67 -0.47 -10.54
CA ALA A 32 4.79 0.36 -10.98
C ALA A 32 5.69 0.84 -9.83
N ALA A 33 5.12 1.02 -8.63
CA ALA A 33 5.85 1.28 -7.39
C ALA A 33 6.54 0.02 -6.81
N GLY A 34 6.42 -1.13 -7.47
CA GLY A 34 7.03 -2.39 -7.06
C GLY A 34 6.23 -3.18 -6.04
N VAL A 35 4.95 -2.83 -5.79
CA VAL A 35 4.10 -3.55 -4.86
C VAL A 35 3.74 -4.92 -5.44
N GLN A 36 4.15 -5.99 -4.77
CA GLN A 36 3.86 -7.38 -5.16
C GLN A 36 2.75 -8.04 -4.35
N SER A 37 2.55 -7.62 -3.11
CA SER A 37 1.49 -8.12 -2.22
C SER A 37 0.95 -7.02 -1.33
N VAL A 38 -0.27 -7.21 -0.86
CA VAL A 38 -0.94 -6.41 0.17
C VAL A 38 -1.18 -7.26 1.42
N PRO A 39 -1.20 -6.70 2.63
CA PRO A 39 -0.93 -5.30 2.99
C PRO A 39 0.53 -4.86 2.72
N ALA A 40 0.75 -3.59 2.36
CA ALA A 40 2.07 -3.05 2.05
C ALA A 40 2.17 -1.53 2.25
N LEU A 41 3.36 -1.07 2.63
CA LEU A 41 3.71 0.34 2.72
C LEU A 41 4.69 0.72 1.61
N VAL A 42 4.52 1.88 1.01
CA VAL A 42 5.52 2.45 0.09
C VAL A 42 6.14 3.66 0.76
N ILE A 43 7.43 3.57 1.10
CA ILE A 43 8.16 4.65 1.78
C ILE A 43 9.27 5.12 0.86
N ALA A 44 9.24 6.39 0.45
CA ALA A 44 10.20 6.95 -0.51
C ALA A 44 10.35 6.10 -1.80
N GLY A 45 9.23 5.56 -2.30
CA GLY A 45 9.20 4.70 -3.49
C GLY A 45 9.74 3.28 -3.27
N GLN A 46 9.96 2.85 -2.03
CA GLN A 46 10.35 1.49 -1.70
C GLN A 46 9.17 0.73 -1.08
N PRO A 47 8.77 -0.42 -1.65
CA PRO A 47 7.69 -1.23 -1.11
C PRO A 47 8.17 -2.09 0.06
N PHE A 48 7.37 -2.12 1.12
CA PHE A 48 7.53 -2.96 2.29
C PHE A 48 6.28 -3.82 2.44
N HIS A 49 6.40 -5.09 2.12
CA HIS A 49 5.31 -6.05 2.23
C HIS A 49 5.13 -6.49 3.67
N ILE A 50 3.91 -6.32 4.19
CA ILE A 50 3.59 -6.71 5.55
C ILE A 50 3.02 -8.12 5.50
N ASN A 51 3.79 -9.09 5.97
CA ASN A 51 3.37 -10.49 6.11
C ASN A 51 2.80 -11.16 4.84
N PHE A 52 3.02 -10.58 3.65
CA PHE A 52 2.61 -11.10 2.34
C PHE A 52 1.19 -11.71 2.35
N GLY A 53 0.16 -10.88 2.57
CA GLY A 53 -1.21 -11.36 2.73
C GLY A 53 -1.84 -11.93 1.45
N ALA A 54 -2.03 -11.08 0.44
CA ALA A 54 -2.58 -11.43 -0.87
C ALA A 54 -1.67 -10.89 -1.97
N ALA A 55 -1.52 -11.63 -3.08
CA ALA A 55 -0.75 -11.11 -4.21
C ALA A 55 -1.52 -9.97 -4.87
N ILE A 56 -0.81 -8.96 -5.37
CA ILE A 56 -1.45 -7.85 -6.11
C ILE A 56 -2.19 -8.36 -7.36
N ALA A 57 -1.72 -9.48 -7.92
CA ALA A 57 -2.35 -10.17 -9.04
C ALA A 57 -3.75 -10.70 -8.70
N ASP A 58 -4.03 -11.02 -7.43
CA ASP A 58 -5.31 -11.55 -6.96
C ASP A 58 -6.38 -10.46 -6.81
N LEU A 59 -6.01 -9.18 -6.96
CA LEU A 59 -6.91 -8.03 -6.84
C LEU A 59 -7.50 -7.57 -8.19
N LYS A 60 -7.07 -8.20 -9.30
CA LYS A 60 -7.58 -7.93 -10.65
C LYS A 60 -8.92 -8.64 -10.86
#